data_AF-A0A3C0EF93-F1
#
_entry.id   AF-A0A3C0EF93-F1
#
_cell.length_a   1.000
_cell.length_b   1.000
_cell.length_c   1.000
_cell.angle_alpha   90.00
_cell.angle_beta   90.00
_cell.angle_gamma   90.00
#
_symmetry.space_group_name_H-M   'P 1'
#
loop_
_entity.id
_entity.type
_entity.pdbx_description
1 polymer ?
#
loop_
_entity_poly.entity_id
_entity_poly.type
_entity_poly.pdbx_seq_one_letter_code
_entity_poly.pdbx_strand_id
1 'polypeptide(L)' 'AGSVSEEALQICAAGRPRCFLCGLPINPDGHVCPRANGHTVLEAG' A
#
# COMPACT_ATOMS: atom_id res chain seq x y z
N ALA A 1 -4.10 2.61 26.28
CA ALA A 1 -3.63 1.79 25.15
C ALA A 1 -4.80 0.89 24.75
N GLY A 2 -5.11 0.78 23.46
CA GLY A 2 -6.17 -0.10 22.98
C GLY A 2 -5.80 -1.58 23.18
N SER A 3 -6.75 -2.46 22.90
CA SER A 3 -6.46 -3.89 22.82
C SER A 3 -5.90 -4.22 21.44
N VAL A 4 -5.06 -5.25 21.33
CA VAL A 4 -4.52 -5.72 20.03
C VAL A 4 -5.61 -5.99 19.00
N SER A 5 -6.78 -6.46 19.45
CA SER A 5 -7.94 -6.69 18.58
C SER A 5 -8.45 -5.41 17.93
N GLU A 6 -8.46 -4.31 18.68
CA GLU A 6 -8.91 -3.00 18.19
C GLU A 6 -7.91 -2.39 17.22
N GLU A 7 -6.62 -2.49 17.52
CA GLU A 7 -5.53 -2.06 16.62
C GLU A 7 -5.51 -2.89 15.33
N ALA A 8 -5.73 -4.20 15.40
CA ALA A 8 -5.80 -5.07 14.22
C ALA A 8 -6.94 -4.65 13.28
N LEU A 9 -8.12 -4.32 13.83
CA LEU A 9 -9.25 -3.84 13.04
C LEU A 9 -8.94 -2.51 12.34
N GLN A 10 -8.25 -1.60 13.02
CA GLN A 10 -7.84 -0.32 12.43
C GLN A 10 -6.86 -0.51 11.26
N ILE A 11 -5.87 -1.40 11.41
CA ILE A 11 -4.89 -1.71 10.35
C ILE A 11 -5.60 -2.33 9.15
N CYS A 12 -6.49 -3.31 9.37
CA CYS A 12 -7.25 -3.95 8.29
C CYS A 12 -8.13 -2.93 7.55
N ALA A 13 -8.76 -1.98 8.26
CA ALA A 13 -9.60 -0.95 7.67
C ALA A 13 -8.83 0.07 6.82
N ALA A 14 -7.58 0.39 7.18
CA ALA A 14 -6.75 1.35 6.44
C ALA A 14 -6.37 0.86 5.03
N GLY A 15 -6.20 -0.45 4.85
CA GLY A 15 -5.81 -1.06 3.59
C GLY A 15 -4.38 -0.72 3.16
N ARG A 16 -4.02 -1.07 1.91
CA ARG A 16 -2.68 -0.81 1.36
C ARG A 16 -2.55 0.62 0.82
N PRO A 17 -1.35 1.24 0.88
CA PRO A 17 -1.09 2.52 0.24
C PRO A 17 -1.36 2.43 -1.27
N ARG A 18 -1.86 3.53 -1.86
CA ARG A 18 -2.18 3.60 -3.29
C ARG A 18 -1.06 4.32 -4.04
N CYS A 19 -0.76 3.83 -5.24
CA CYS A 19 0.17 4.49 -6.16
C CYS A 19 -0.37 5.87 -6.56
N PHE A 20 0.41 6.93 -6.35
CA PHE A 20 0.02 8.30 -6.72
C PHE A 20 -0.06 8.52 -8.24
N LEU A 21 0.48 7.61 -9.06
CA LEU A 21 0.39 7.67 -10.51
C LEU A 21 -0.88 6.98 -11.04
N CYS A 22 -1.09 5.70 -10.67
CA CYS A 22 -2.14 4.86 -11.26
C CYS A 22 -3.34 4.58 -10.34
N GLY A 23 -3.24 4.91 -9.05
CA GLY A 23 -4.30 4.69 -8.05
C GLY A 23 -4.45 3.25 -7.55
N LEU A 24 -3.70 2.29 -8.12
CA LEU A 24 -3.73 0.89 -7.68
C LEU A 24 -2.98 0.71 -6.35
N PRO A 25 -3.35 -0.31 -5.54
CA PRO A 25 -2.62 -0.65 -4.33
C PRO A 25 -1.16 -1.01 -4.61
N ILE A 26 -0.25 -0.54 -3.75
CA ILE A 26 1.15 -0.95 -3.73
C ILE A 26 1.25 -2.25 -2.91
N ASN A 27 1.94 -3.26 -3.44
CA ASN A 27 2.15 -4.50 -2.70
C ASN A 27 3.36 -4.37 -1.77
N PRO A 28 3.44 -5.21 -0.71
CA PRO A 28 4.61 -5.24 0.16
C PRO A 28 5.92 -5.58 -0.55
N ASP A 29 5.87 -6.34 -1.65
CA ASP A 29 7.01 -6.66 -2.52
C ASP A 29 7.35 -5.56 -3.55
N GLY A 30 6.62 -4.45 -3.53
CA GLY A 30 6.76 -3.34 -4.46
C GLY A 30 5.66 -3.27 -5.53
N HIS A 31 5.62 -2.15 -6.26
CA HIS A 31 4.65 -1.91 -7.33
C HIS A 31 5.33 -1.44 -8.62
N VAL A 32 5.26 -2.27 -9.65
CA VAL A 32 5.68 -1.92 -11.01
C VAL A 32 4.55 -1.15 -11.69
N CYS A 33 4.66 0.19 -11.73
CA CYS A 33 3.59 1.02 -12.26
C CYS A 33 3.53 0.98 -13.80
N PRO A 34 2.39 0.61 -14.41
CA PRO A 34 2.22 0.67 -15.86
C PRO A 34 2.40 2.09 -16.41
N ARG A 35 2.04 3.12 -15.62
CA ARG A 35 2.21 4.54 -16.01
C ARG A 35 3.67 5.01 -15.98
N ALA A 36 4.54 4.29 -15.26
CA ALA A 36 5.98 4.54 -15.27
C ALA A 36 6.71 3.65 -16.28
N ASN A 37 5.99 2.86 -17.09
CA ASN A 37 6.56 1.84 -17.98
C ASN A 37 7.55 0.89 -17.28
N GLY A 38 7.39 0.67 -15.97
CA GLY A 38 8.28 -0.16 -15.16
C GLY A 38 9.68 0.42 -14.90
N HIS A 39 9.95 1.69 -15.21
CA HIS A 39 11.26 2.32 -14.95
C HIS A 39 11.56 2.53 -13.46
N THR A 40 10.54 2.39 -12.59
CA THR A 40 10.68 2.55 -11.14
C THR A 40 9.70 1.62 -10.44
N VAL A 41 10.18 0.94 -9.40
CA VAL A 41 9.34 0.17 -8.47
C VAL A 41 9.00 1.08 -7.30
N LEU A 42 7.71 1.20 -6.99
CA LEU A 42 7.24 1.97 -5.84
C LEU A 42 7.13 1.04 -4.64
N GLU A 43 7.78 1.41 -3.55
CA GLU A 43 7.70 0.71 -2.28
C GLU A 43 6.51 1.20 -1.45
N ALA A 44 5.99 0.32 -0.59
CA ALA A 44 4.90 0.64 0.33
C ALA A 44 5.43 1.36 1.58
N GLY A 45 6.04 2.54 1.41
CA GLY A 45 6.56 3.36 2.51
C GLY A 45 7.92 2.93 3.03
#